data_AF-A0A7L5T4A0-F1
#
_entry.id   AF-A0A7L5T4A0-F1
#
_cell.length_a   1.000
_cell.length_b   1.000
_cell.length_c   1.000
_cell.angle_alpha   90.00
_cell.angle_beta   90.00
_cell.angle_gamma   90.00
#
_symmetry.space_group_name_H-M   'P 1'
#
loop_
_entity.id
_entity.type
_entity.pdbx_description
1 polymer ?
#
loop_
_entity_poly.entity_id
_entity_poly.type
_entity_poly.pdbx_seq_one_letter_code
_entity_poly.pdbx_strand_id
1 'polypeptide(L)' 'MATELVPGKTLITASPQEGRELALKMARLVIKATQPDGAVREQLRPEYAQDADSLISIAHVVAVEFATIAAANDYWR' A
#
# COMPACT_ATOMS: atom_id res chain seq x y z
N MET A 1 16.94 -11.85 0.55
CA MET A 1 15.99 -11.70 -0.57
C MET A 1 15.45 -10.28 -0.53
N ALA A 2 15.58 -9.50 -1.61
CA ALA A 2 15.00 -8.16 -1.66
C ALA A 2 13.47 -8.24 -1.58
N THR A 3 12.84 -7.29 -0.88
CA THR A 3 11.37 -7.19 -0.83
C THR A 3 10.82 -6.91 -2.22
N GLU A 4 9.95 -7.78 -2.74
CA GLU A 4 9.20 -7.50 -3.96
C GLU A 4 8.19 -6.38 -3.68
N LEU A 5 8.34 -5.24 -4.36
CA LEU A 5 7.52 -4.05 -4.15
C LEU A 5 6.24 -4.04 -5.01
N VAL A 6 6.22 -4.78 -6.11
CA VAL A 6 5.05 -4.95 -6.99
C VAL A 6 4.66 -6.43 -7.00
N PRO A 7 3.72 -6.85 -6.13
CA PRO A 7 3.34 -8.25 -5.98
C PRO A 7 2.87 -8.87 -7.30
N GLY A 8 3.42 -10.03 -7.67
CA GLY A 8 3.02 -10.71 -8.90
C GLY A 8 3.47 -10.00 -10.18
N LYS A 9 4.33 -8.97 -10.05
CA LYS A 9 4.92 -8.19 -11.15
C LYS A 9 3.87 -7.59 -12.10
N THR A 10 2.68 -7.29 -11.59
CA THR A 10 1.57 -6.73 -12.37
C THR A 10 0.79 -5.73 -11.55
N LEU A 11 0.23 -4.73 -12.23
CA LEU A 11 -0.78 -3.83 -11.68
C LEU A 11 -2.20 -4.25 -12.09
N ILE A 12 -2.33 -5.27 -12.94
CA ILE A 12 -3.62 -5.74 -13.43
C ILE A 12 -4.35 -6.53 -12.34
N THR A 13 -5.61 -6.18 -12.11
CA THR A 13 -6.49 -6.76 -11.08
C THR A 13 -7.89 -6.96 -11.67
N ALA A 14 -8.63 -7.97 -11.21
CA ALA A 14 -9.90 -8.33 -11.83
C ALA A 14 -11.06 -7.38 -11.45
N SER A 15 -10.90 -6.59 -10.38
CA SER A 15 -11.93 -5.67 -9.91
C SER A 15 -11.35 -4.45 -9.19
N PRO A 16 -12.14 -3.36 -9.04
CA PRO A 16 -11.73 -2.21 -8.23
C PRO A 16 -11.35 -2.56 -6.79
N GLN A 17 -12.03 -3.56 -6.19
CA GLN A 17 -11.74 -4.02 -4.83
C GLN A 17 -10.33 -4.65 -4.75
N GLU A 18 -10.00 -5.54 -5.68
CA GLU A 18 -8.65 -6.13 -5.77
C GLU A 18 -7.60 -5.07 -6.06
N GLY A 19 -7.90 -4.07 -6.90
CA GLY A 19 -7.04 -2.92 -7.13
C GLY A 19 -6.76 -2.13 -5.85
N ARG A 20 -7.78 -1.94 -5.00
CA ARG A 20 -7.63 -1.25 -3.71
C ARG A 20 -6.80 -2.06 -2.72
N GLU A 21 -6.95 -3.37 -2.70
CA GLU A 21 -6.15 -4.28 -1.88
C GLU A 21 -4.68 -4.31 -2.33
N LEU A 22 -4.44 -4.30 -3.65
CA LEU A 22 -3.10 -4.18 -4.22
C LEU A 22 -2.44 -2.86 -3.82
N ALA A 23 -3.16 -1.74 -3.93
CA ALA A 23 -2.68 -0.41 -3.51
C ALA A 23 -2.24 -0.41 -2.04
N LEU A 24 -3.06 -0.97 -1.16
CA LEU A 24 -2.75 -1.08 0.27
C LEU A 24 -1.51 -1.96 0.51
N LYS A 25 -1.40 -3.07 -0.22
CA LYS A 25 -0.27 -3.99 -0.12
C LYS A 25 1.03 -3.32 -0.58
N MET A 26 1.02 -2.62 -1.70
CA MET A 26 2.19 -1.88 -2.21
C MET A 26 2.66 -0.82 -1.22
N ALA A 27 1.75 -0.01 -0.67
CA ALA A 27 2.08 0.98 0.35
C ALA A 27 2.78 0.35 1.58
N ARG A 28 2.27 -0.81 2.06
CA ARG A 28 2.89 -1.53 3.18
C ARG A 28 4.25 -2.13 2.84
N LEU A 29 4.47 -2.54 1.59
CA LEU A 29 5.75 -3.09 1.14
C LEU A 29 6.84 -2.03 1.07
N VAL A 30 6.50 -0.79 0.71
CA VAL A 30 7.42 0.35 0.80
C VAL A 30 7.87 0.58 2.24
N ILE A 31 6.95 0.55 3.21
CA ILE A 31 7.30 0.64 4.64
C ILE A 31 8.21 -0.51 5.06
N LYS A 32 7.91 -1.74 4.64
CA LYS A 32 8.74 -2.92 4.94
C LYS A 32 10.14 -2.83 4.31
N ALA A 33 10.27 -2.25 3.13
CA ALA A 33 11.56 -2.10 2.46
C ALA A 33 12.41 -0.98 3.05
N THR A 34 11.80 0.10 3.51
CA THR A 34 12.48 1.25 4.13
C THR A 34 12.88 0.96 5.59
N GLN A 35 12.02 0.28 6.34
CA GLN A 35 12.31 -0.22 7.67
C GLN A 35 12.19 -1.75 7.68
N PRO A 36 13.28 -2.52 7.51
CA PRO A 36 13.23 -3.98 7.41
C PRO A 36 12.99 -4.68 8.76
N ASP A 37 13.28 -4.05 9.89
CA ASP A 37 13.08 -4.63 11.22
C ASP A 37 11.58 -4.70 11.58
N GLY A 38 11.09 -5.91 11.84
CA GLY A 38 9.70 -6.13 12.25
C GLY A 38 9.37 -5.60 13.64
N ALA A 39 10.30 -5.72 14.59
CA ALA A 39 10.09 -5.26 15.96
C ALA A 39 9.95 -3.74 16.00
N VAL A 40 10.78 -3.02 15.22
CA VAL A 40 10.66 -1.56 15.10
C VAL A 40 9.30 -1.17 14.50
N ARG A 41 8.83 -1.84 13.44
CA ARG A 41 7.51 -1.55 12.87
C ARG A 41 6.36 -1.83 13.83
N GLU A 42 6.47 -2.87 14.65
CA GLU A 42 5.47 -3.18 15.68
C GLU A 42 5.43 -2.11 16.78
N GLN A 43 6.59 -1.61 17.20
CA GLN A 43 6.71 -0.52 18.16
C GLN A 43 6.11 0.79 17.64
N LEU A 44 6.29 1.11 16.36
CA LEU A 44 5.77 2.33 15.73
C LEU A 44 4.25 2.27 15.45
N ARG A 45 3.66 1.06 15.38
CA ARG A 45 2.26 0.89 14.96
C ARG A 45 1.23 1.59 15.86
N PRO A 46 1.32 1.53 17.20
CA PRO A 46 0.40 2.23 18.08
C PRO A 46 0.41 3.74 17.91
N GLU A 47 1.54 4.34 17.50
CA GLU A 47 1.68 5.79 17.31
C GLU A 47 0.78 6.28 16.18
N TYR A 48 0.97 5.75 14.98
CA TYR A 48 0.20 6.19 13.81
C TYR A 48 -1.22 5.64 13.78
N ALA A 49 -1.52 4.55 14.50
CA ALA A 49 -2.86 3.94 14.51
C ALA A 49 -3.88 4.74 15.32
N GLN A 50 -3.43 5.61 16.23
CA GLN A 50 -4.28 6.45 17.08
C GLN A 50 -4.21 7.94 16.73
N ASP A 51 -3.44 8.28 15.70
CA ASP A 51 -3.23 9.65 15.26
C ASP A 51 -4.05 9.96 13.99
N ALA A 52 -4.89 10.99 14.06
CA ALA A 52 -5.83 11.32 12.98
C ALA A 52 -5.10 11.75 11.70
N ASP A 53 -4.06 12.57 11.82
CA ASP A 53 -3.28 13.07 10.70
C ASP A 53 -2.53 11.93 9.99
N SER A 54 -2.02 10.97 10.77
CA SER A 54 -1.41 9.75 10.26
C SER A 54 -2.42 8.88 9.53
N LEU A 55 -3.63 8.69 10.07
CA LEU A 55 -4.69 7.90 9.41
C LEU A 55 -5.13 8.55 8.08
N ILE A 56 -5.24 9.88 8.04
CA ILE A 56 -5.51 10.65 6.82
C ILE A 56 -4.35 10.47 5.82
N SER A 57 -3.11 10.56 6.28
CA SER A 57 -1.92 10.41 5.44
C SER A 57 -1.82 9.00 4.83
N ILE A 58 -2.12 7.96 5.60
CA ILE A 58 -2.21 6.58 5.12
C ILE A 58 -3.27 6.47 4.02
N ALA A 59 -4.46 7.04 4.25
CA ALA A 59 -5.54 7.01 3.26
C ALA A 59 -5.12 7.70 1.95
N HIS A 60 -4.39 8.82 2.02
CA HIS A 60 -3.86 9.53 0.87
C HIS A 60 -2.85 8.70 0.09
N VAL A 61 -1.87 8.07 0.76
CA VAL A 61 -0.88 7.20 0.09
C VAL A 61 -1.57 6.08 -0.68
N VAL A 62 -2.55 5.40 -0.06
CA VAL A 62 -3.29 4.32 -0.74
C VAL A 62 -4.14 4.88 -1.89
N ALA A 63 -4.66 6.11 -1.80
CA ALA A 63 -5.38 6.75 -2.89
C ALA A 63 -4.48 7.03 -4.11
N VAL A 64 -3.24 7.47 -3.90
CA VAL A 64 -2.25 7.71 -4.97
C VAL A 64 -1.86 6.40 -5.67
N GLU A 65 -1.58 5.34 -4.90
CA GLU A 65 -1.31 4.01 -5.45
C GLU A 65 -2.52 3.48 -6.25
N PHE A 66 -3.72 3.62 -5.69
CA PHE A 66 -4.95 3.18 -6.34
C PHE A 66 -5.24 3.93 -7.64
N ALA A 67 -4.94 5.23 -7.73
CA ALA A 67 -5.09 5.99 -8.97
C ALA A 67 -4.20 5.42 -10.09
N THR A 68 -2.96 5.05 -9.76
CA THR A 68 -2.02 4.42 -10.71
C THR A 68 -2.53 3.04 -11.15
N ILE A 69 -3.00 2.23 -10.21
CA ILE A 69 -3.56 0.90 -10.49
C ILE A 69 -4.83 1.00 -11.33
N ALA A 70 -5.74 1.92 -11.02
CA ALA A 70 -6.97 2.13 -11.78
C ALA A 70 -6.67 2.52 -13.24
N ALA A 71 -5.70 3.41 -13.46
CA ALA A 71 -5.25 3.78 -14.80
C ALA A 71 -4.65 2.58 -15.55
N ALA A 72 -3.89 1.71 -14.88
CA ALA A 72 -3.34 0.49 -15.49
C ALA A 72 -4.42 -0.54 -15.86
N ASN A 73 -5.60 -0.49 -15.24
CA ASN A 73 -6.73 -1.41 -15.48
C ASN A 73 -7.83 -0.80 -16.37
N ASP A 74 -7.55 0.32 -17.05
CA ASP A 74 -8.56 1.09 -17.81
C ASP A 74 -9.86 1.32 -17.01
N TYR A 75 -9.72 1.56 -15.70
CA TYR A 75 -10.81 1.76 -14.75
C TYR A 75 -11.85 0.62 -14.72
N TRP A 76 -11.48 -0.61 -15.11
CA TRP A 76 -12.34 -1.79 -15.13
C TRP A 76 -13.62 -1.63 -15.97
N ARG A 77 -13.52 -0.91 -17.09
CA ARG A 77 -14.63 -0.64 -18.02
C ARG A 77 -14.86 -1.75 -19.03
#